data_AF-A0AAE9F3H9-F1
#
_entry.id   AF-A0AAE9F3H9-F1
#
_cell.length_a   1.000
_cell.length_b   1.000
_cell.length_c   1.000
_cell.angle_alpha   90.00
_cell.angle_beta   90.00
_cell.angle_gamma   90.00
#
_symmetry.space_group_name_H-M   'P 1'
#
loop_
_entity.id
_entity.type
_entity.pdbx_description
1 polymer ?
#
loop_
_entity_poly.entity_id
_entity_poly.type
_entity_poly.pdbx_seq_one_letter_code
_entity_poly.pdbx_strand_id
1 'polypeptide(L)'
;MKFFVALILGVLLLSTSISAQTPISCAFCLSGIAQINQQIVSSPDMQAQMGIQASQGCDQIPVKKTRQTCRGSLNTNFSIFYANFTEQANNSPTQMCINMGMC
;
A
#
# COMPACT_ATOMS: atom_id res chain seq x y z
N MET A 1 47.08 -5.01 -16.66
CA MET A 1 45.75 -4.51 -17.10
C MET A 1 44.62 -5.53 -16.93
N LYS A 2 44.84 -6.86 -17.02
CA LYS A 2 43.78 -7.87 -16.88
C LYS A 2 43.23 -8.07 -15.45
N PHE A 3 44.08 -7.89 -14.42
CA PHE A 3 43.68 -8.08 -13.01
C PHE A 3 42.79 -6.97 -12.44
N PHE A 4 42.94 -5.73 -12.90
CA PHE A 4 42.11 -4.61 -12.44
C PHE A 4 40.67 -4.71 -12.96
N VAL A 5 40.46 -5.26 -14.16
CA VAL A 5 39.12 -5.44 -14.73
C VAL A 5 38.32 -6.49 -13.96
N ALA A 6 38.98 -7.56 -13.50
CA ALA A 6 38.35 -8.61 -12.69
C ALA A 6 37.92 -8.11 -11.29
N LEU A 7 38.71 -7.21 -10.68
CA LEU A 7 38.39 -6.64 -9.37
C LEU A 7 37.16 -5.71 -9.43
N ILE A 8 37.05 -4.89 -10.47
CA ILE A 8 35.93 -3.95 -10.66
C ILE A 8 34.63 -4.70 -10.97
N LEU A 9 34.72 -5.78 -11.77
CA LEU A 9 33.56 -6.63 -12.08
C LEU A 9 33.08 -7.43 -10.87
N GLY A 10 33.99 -7.82 -9.96
CA GLY A 10 33.65 -8.46 -8.69
C GLY A 10 32.84 -7.57 -7.75
N VAL A 11 33.20 -6.28 -7.63
CA VAL A 11 32.50 -5.33 -6.74
C VAL A 11 31.09 -5.00 -7.24
N LEU A 12 30.88 -4.94 -8.56
CA LEU A 12 29.55 -4.73 -9.16
C LEU A 12 28.58 -5.89 -8.89
N LEU A 13 29.09 -7.13 -8.78
CA LEU A 13 28.28 -8.34 -8.54
C LEU A 13 27.92 -8.56 -7.05
N LEU A 14 28.53 -7.82 -6.12
CA LEU A 14 28.20 -7.85 -4.69
C LEU A 14 27.13 -6.83 -4.28
N SER A 15 26.61 -6.03 -5.23
CA SER A 15 25.57 -5.02 -4.96
C SER A 15 24.15 -5.59 -4.84
N THR A 16 23.97 -6.88 -5.07
CA THR A 16 22.64 -7.50 -4.97
C THR A 16 22.37 -7.94 -3.54
N SER A 17 21.27 -7.41 -3.00
CA SER A 17 20.51 -7.97 -1.88
C SER A 17 20.84 -7.43 -0.47
N ILE A 18 20.74 -6.11 -0.30
CA ILE A 18 20.22 -5.57 0.95
C ILE A 18 18.94 -4.84 0.56
N SER A 19 17.78 -5.34 0.96
CA SER A 19 16.55 -4.55 0.92
C SER A 19 16.71 -3.43 1.94
N ALA A 20 17.55 -2.44 1.63
CA ALA A 20 17.50 -1.18 2.34
C ALA A 20 16.15 -0.59 1.96
N GLN A 21 15.14 -0.67 2.84
CA GLN A 21 13.98 0.20 2.74
C GLN A 21 14.53 1.62 2.65
N THR A 22 14.53 2.15 1.43
CA THR A 22 15.24 3.39 1.16
C THR A 22 14.54 4.50 1.96
N PRO A 23 15.27 5.45 2.55
CA PRO A 23 14.66 6.59 3.22
C PRO A 23 13.67 7.35 2.31
N ILE A 24 13.85 7.24 0.99
CA ILE A 24 12.95 7.78 -0.04
C ILE A 24 11.61 7.03 -0.10
N SER A 25 11.60 5.69 -0.15
CA SER A 25 10.36 4.90 -0.17
C SER A 25 9.53 5.12 1.10
N CYS A 26 10.21 5.27 2.23
CA CYS A 26 9.56 5.52 3.50
C CYS A 26 8.91 6.92 3.53
N ALA A 27 9.66 7.95 3.10
CA ALA A 27 9.14 9.31 2.98
C ALA A 27 7.96 9.42 1.99
N PHE A 28 8.03 8.69 0.87
CA PHE A 28 6.93 8.62 -0.09
C PHE A 28 5.67 8.00 0.53
N CYS A 29 5.81 6.87 1.23
CA CYS A 29 4.68 6.22 1.89
C CYS A 29 4.03 7.14 2.93
N LEU A 30 4.83 7.75 3.82
CA LEU A 30 4.32 8.67 4.84
C LEU A 30 3.57 9.85 4.22
N SER A 31 4.12 10.43 3.14
CA SER A 31 3.48 11.55 2.44
C SER A 31 2.16 11.13 1.78
N GLY A 32 2.13 9.93 1.18
CA GLY A 32 0.93 9.37 0.58
C GLY A 32 -0.18 9.11 1.61
N ILE A 33 0.15 8.49 2.76
CA ILE A 33 -0.81 8.27 3.85
C ILE A 33 -1.34 9.60 4.37
N ALA A 34 -0.48 10.60 4.58
CA ALA A 34 -0.90 11.92 5.01
C ALA A 34 -1.89 12.57 4.03
N GLN A 35 -1.64 12.47 2.72
CA GLN A 35 -2.53 13.00 1.70
C GLN A 35 -3.89 12.28 1.67
N ILE A 36 -3.90 10.95 1.78
CA ILE A 36 -5.13 10.15 1.84
C ILE A 36 -5.94 10.52 3.10
N ASN A 37 -5.29 10.65 4.25
CA ASN A 37 -5.97 11.05 5.49
C ASN A 37 -6.60 12.43 5.40
N GLN A 38 -5.92 13.39 4.77
CA GLN A 38 -6.50 14.72 4.55
C GLN A 38 -7.78 14.65 3.71
N GLN A 39 -7.80 13.83 2.66
CA GLN A 39 -9.01 13.62 1.85
C GLN A 39 -10.13 12.97 2.66
N ILE A 40 -9.82 11.97 3.47
CA ILE A 40 -10.78 11.29 4.33
C ILE A 40 -11.41 12.22 5.38
N VAL A 41 -10.60 13.01 6.09
CA VAL A 41 -11.09 13.92 7.14
C VAL A 41 -11.90 15.07 6.55
N SER A 42 -11.53 15.53 5.35
CA SER A 42 -12.19 16.66 4.69
C SER A 42 -13.54 16.31 4.03
N SER A 43 -13.93 15.02 3.95
CA SER A 43 -15.13 14.61 3.24
C SER A 43 -15.97 13.60 4.04
N PRO A 44 -17.19 14.00 4.50
CA PRO A 44 -18.06 13.13 5.28
C PRO A 44 -18.57 11.91 4.50
N ASP A 45 -18.53 11.97 3.16
CA ASP A 45 -19.02 10.92 2.26
C ASP A 45 -17.90 10.00 1.74
N MET A 46 -16.64 10.23 2.15
CA MET A 46 -15.49 9.50 1.59
C MET A 46 -15.59 8.00 1.82
N GLN A 47 -16.09 7.57 2.99
CA GLN A 47 -16.33 6.17 3.27
C GLN A 47 -17.30 5.54 2.27
N ALA A 48 -18.44 6.19 2.01
CA ALA A 48 -19.42 5.70 1.06
C ALA A 48 -18.86 5.65 -0.36
N GLN A 49 -18.12 6.69 -0.78
CA GLN A 49 -17.50 6.75 -2.11
C GLN A 49 -16.46 5.65 -2.31
N MET A 50 -15.56 5.45 -1.35
CA MET A 50 -14.58 4.36 -1.39
C MET A 50 -15.26 2.98 -1.41
N GLY A 51 -16.35 2.81 -0.65
CA GLY A 51 -17.13 1.57 -0.67
C GLY A 51 -17.78 1.30 -2.03
N ILE A 52 -18.33 2.33 -2.68
CA ILE A 52 -18.87 2.23 -4.04
C ILE A 52 -17.78 1.86 -5.03
N GLN A 53 -16.61 2.51 -4.98
CA GLN A 53 -15.48 2.19 -5.87
C GLN A 53 -14.98 0.76 -5.66
N ALA A 54 -14.84 0.32 -4.41
CA ALA A 54 -14.42 -1.04 -4.11
C ALA A 54 -15.46 -2.08 -4.61
N SER A 55 -16.76 -1.75 -4.51
CA SER A 55 -17.85 -2.56 -5.06
C SER A 55 -17.79 -2.65 -6.59
N GLN A 56 -17.48 -1.55 -7.28
CA GLN A 56 -17.24 -1.54 -8.72
C GLN A 56 -16.02 -2.40 -9.11
N GLY A 57 -14.98 -2.42 -8.26
CA GLY A 57 -13.85 -3.34 -8.40
C GLY A 57 -14.28 -4.81 -8.36
N CYS A 58 -15.19 -5.18 -7.46
CA CYS A 58 -15.78 -6.52 -7.45
C CYS A 58 -16.52 -6.86 -8.76
N ASP A 59 -17.19 -5.88 -9.38
CA ASP A 59 -17.96 -6.09 -10.62
C ASP A 59 -17.10 -6.45 -11.83
N GLN A 60 -15.81 -6.09 -11.81
CA GLN A 60 -14.84 -6.47 -12.84
C GLN A 60 -14.45 -7.96 -12.80
N ILE A 61 -14.81 -8.68 -11.74
CA ILE A 61 -14.49 -10.10 -11.61
C ILE A 61 -15.33 -10.92 -12.61
N PRO A 62 -14.71 -11.70 -13.52
CA PRO A 62 -15.44 -12.40 -14.58
C PRO A 62 -16.29 -13.57 -14.05
N VAL A 63 -15.88 -14.18 -12.94
CA VAL A 63 -16.56 -15.33 -12.33
C VAL A 63 -17.71 -14.84 -11.43
N LYS A 64 -18.95 -15.19 -11.80
CA LYS A 64 -20.17 -14.76 -11.09
C LYS A 64 -20.14 -15.06 -9.59
N LYS A 65 -19.77 -16.29 -9.20
CA LYS A 65 -19.70 -16.69 -7.78
C LYS A 65 -18.69 -15.83 -7.02
N THR A 66 -17.50 -15.64 -7.57
CA THR A 66 -16.45 -14.81 -6.97
C THR A 66 -16.86 -13.35 -6.86
N ARG A 67 -17.56 -12.80 -7.87
CA ARG A 67 -18.13 -11.44 -7.81
C ARG A 67 -19.12 -11.29 -6.67
N GLN A 68 -20.06 -12.23 -6.54
CA GLN A 68 -21.06 -12.20 -5.46
C GLN A 68 -20.41 -12.32 -4.08
N THR A 69 -19.42 -13.21 -3.93
CA THR A 69 -18.64 -13.32 -2.69
C THR A 69 -17.88 -12.03 -2.39
N CYS A 70 -17.20 -11.42 -3.37
CA CYS A 70 -16.49 -10.16 -3.20
C CYS A 70 -17.42 -9.05 -2.69
N ARG A 71 -18.58 -8.86 -3.35
CA ARG A 71 -19.58 -7.87 -2.92
C ARG A 71 -20.13 -8.16 -1.53
N GLY A 72 -20.40 -9.43 -1.21
CA GLY A 72 -20.85 -9.85 0.11
C GLY A 72 -19.81 -9.53 1.19
N SER A 73 -18.55 -9.93 0.97
CA SER A 73 -17.45 -9.63 1.87
C SER A 73 -17.23 -8.13 2.05
N LEU A 74 -17.30 -7.36 0.97
CA LEU A 74 -17.19 -5.91 1.01
C LEU A 74 -18.31 -5.30 1.88
N ASN A 75 -19.57 -5.69 1.62
CA ASN A 75 -20.71 -5.15 2.36
C ASN A 75 -20.63 -5.44 3.87
N THR A 76 -20.07 -6.59 4.25
CA THR A 76 -19.89 -6.96 5.66
C THR A 76 -18.68 -6.28 6.30
N ASN A 77 -17.56 -6.17 5.60
CA ASN A 77 -16.27 -5.85 6.22
C ASN A 77 -15.74 -4.45 5.90
N PHE A 78 -16.30 -3.75 4.93
CA PHE A 78 -15.74 -2.48 4.46
C PHE A 78 -15.73 -1.39 5.54
N SER A 79 -16.78 -1.31 6.36
CA SER A 79 -16.82 -0.38 7.49
C SER A 79 -15.68 -0.62 8.48
N ILE A 80 -15.43 -1.90 8.81
CA ILE A 80 -14.35 -2.32 9.72
C ILE A 80 -12.99 -2.01 9.10
N PHE A 81 -12.80 -2.34 7.83
CA PHE A 81 -11.58 -2.01 7.08
C PHE A 81 -11.31 -0.50 7.12
N TYR A 82 -12.32 0.32 6.81
CA TYR A 82 -12.20 1.77 6.75
C TYR A 82 -11.85 2.37 8.12
N ALA A 83 -12.51 1.92 9.19
CA ALA A 83 -12.21 2.37 10.55
C ALA A 83 -10.77 2.01 10.94
N ASN A 84 -10.34 0.76 10.72
CA ASN A 84 -8.98 0.33 11.03
C ASN A 84 -7.91 1.06 10.22
N PHE A 85 -8.17 1.29 8.93
CA PHE A 85 -7.27 2.04 8.05
C PHE A 85 -7.10 3.48 8.57
N THR A 86 -8.20 4.17 8.83
CA THR A 86 -8.17 5.57 9.28
C THR A 86 -7.54 5.73 10.67
N GLU A 87 -7.81 4.80 11.58
CA GLU A 87 -7.17 4.77 12.89
C GLU A 87 -5.65 4.58 12.79
N GLN A 88 -5.19 3.57 12.04
CA GLN A 88 -3.76 3.31 11.87
C GLN A 88 -3.05 4.44 11.12
N ALA A 89 -3.67 4.96 10.07
CA ALA A 89 -3.10 6.04 9.29
C ALA A 89 -2.93 7.32 10.13
N ASN A 90 -3.82 7.59 11.09
CA ASN A 90 -3.73 8.75 11.97
C ASN A 90 -2.77 8.54 13.15
N ASN A 91 -2.80 7.36 13.77
CA ASN A 91 -2.08 7.11 15.02
C ASN A 91 -0.70 6.47 14.81
N SER A 92 -0.49 5.77 13.70
CA SER A 92 0.72 4.96 13.46
C SER A 92 1.12 4.89 11.97
N PRO A 93 1.21 6.04 11.24
CA PRO A 93 1.51 6.05 9.81
C PRO A 93 2.87 5.40 9.48
N THR A 94 3.87 5.57 10.34
CA THR A 94 5.18 4.90 10.17
C THR A 94 5.07 3.39 10.25
N GLN A 95 4.32 2.86 11.22
CA GLN A 95 4.13 1.41 11.35
C GLN A 95 3.36 0.84 10.15
N MET A 96 2.39 1.59 9.63
CA MET A 96 1.67 1.23 8.43
C MET A 96 2.62 1.14 7.21
N CYS A 97 3.53 2.10 7.06
CA CYS A 97 4.56 2.05 6.02
C CYS A 97 5.58 0.92 6.20
N ILE A 98 5.92 0.56 7.45
CA ILE A 98 6.74 -0.62 7.77
C ILE A 98 6.02 -1.90 7.32
N ASN A 99 4.73 -2.02 7.65
CA ASN A 99 3.93 -3.19 7.27
C ASN A 99 3.75 -3.31 5.75
N MET A 100 3.84 -2.19 5.03
CA MET A 100 3.85 -2.16 3.56
C MET A 100 5.24 -2.44 2.95
N GLY A 101 6.29 -2.62 3.78
CA GLY A 101 7.67 -2.83 3.34
C GLY A 101 8.29 -1.60 2.66
N MET A 102 7.72 -0.42 2.89
CA MET A 102 8.20 0.85 2.34
C MET A 102 9.12 1.60 3.31
N CYS A 103 8.93 1.31 4.59
CA CYS A 103 9.86 1.46 5.69
C CYS A 103 10.14 0.03 6.26
#